data_AF-A0A3M1DTX5-F1
#
_entry.id   AF-A0A3M1DTX5-F1
#
_cell.length_a   1.000
_cell.length_b   1.000
_cell.length_c   1.000
_cell.angle_alpha   90.00
_cell.angle_beta   90.00
_cell.angle_gamma   90.00
#
_symmetry.space_group_name_H-M   'P 1'
#
loop_
_entity.id
_entity.type
_entity.pdbx_description
1 polymer ?
#
loop_
_entity_poly.entity_id
_entity_poly.type
_entity_poly.pdbx_seq_one_letter_code
_entity_poly.pdbx_strand_id
1 'polypeptide(L)'
;MPGRGHSRGGVAMRPTETLMHEHEIILMVLDAAEREVRRIRETGEVRVERLEQMVDFFRNFADRCHHAKEENLLFVRMEERGMPREAGPIGVMLYEHDLGRGHVRAVAEALPRAGSDPAARESLRHNLAQYIQLLRDHIYKEDHILYPMPDGLLLPEDQRALEEAFERVEREEIGEGVHEKYHRLAHRLAGE
;
A
#
# COMPACT_ATOMS: atom_id res chain seq x y z
N MET A 1 16.58 -50.96 -3.30
CA MET A 1 17.03 -49.86 -2.43
C MET A 1 16.32 -48.58 -2.85
N PRO A 2 15.78 -47.80 -1.89
CA PRO A 2 14.63 -46.91 -2.08
C PRO A 2 14.99 -45.57 -2.72
N GLY A 3 13.94 -44.92 -3.25
CA GLY A 3 13.99 -43.79 -4.16
C GLY A 3 14.47 -42.46 -3.58
N ARG A 4 14.96 -41.61 -4.49
CA ARG A 4 15.13 -40.18 -4.26
C ARG A 4 13.91 -39.46 -4.81
N GLY A 5 12.92 -39.28 -3.95
CA GLY A 5 11.91 -38.25 -4.13
C GLY A 5 12.62 -36.90 -4.09
N HIS A 6 12.69 -36.22 -5.22
CA HIS A 6 13.01 -34.80 -5.24
C HIS A 6 11.82 -34.08 -4.62
N SER A 7 11.96 -33.70 -3.35
CA SER A 7 11.04 -32.76 -2.71
C SER A 7 11.09 -31.48 -3.55
N ARG A 8 9.94 -31.12 -4.15
CA ARG A 8 9.76 -29.80 -4.75
C ARG A 8 9.80 -28.79 -3.61
N GLY A 9 10.96 -28.19 -3.36
CA GLY A 9 11.03 -27.00 -2.53
C GLY A 9 10.16 -25.94 -3.20
N GLY A 10 9.03 -25.60 -2.58
CA GLY A 10 8.35 -24.36 -2.92
C GLY A 10 9.37 -23.24 -2.74
N VAL A 11 9.59 -22.46 -3.80
CA VAL A 11 10.42 -21.26 -3.69
C VAL A 11 9.72 -20.36 -2.67
N ALA A 12 10.37 -20.10 -1.53
CA ALA A 12 9.89 -19.12 -0.58
C ALA A 12 9.79 -17.76 -1.31
N MET A 13 8.65 -17.10 -1.16
CA MET A 13 8.39 -15.81 -1.78
C MET A 13 9.30 -14.76 -1.15
N ARG A 14 10.00 -13.97 -1.96
CA ARG A 14 10.88 -12.90 -1.45
C ARG A 14 10.04 -11.82 -0.75
N PRO A 15 10.58 -11.08 0.24
CA PRO A 15 9.88 -9.97 0.88
C PRO A 15 9.29 -8.96 -0.11
N THR A 16 10.05 -8.60 -1.14
CA THR A 16 9.58 -7.66 -2.18
C THR A 16 8.45 -8.25 -3.02
N GLU A 17 8.42 -9.57 -3.24
CA GLU A 17 7.29 -10.22 -3.91
C GLU A 17 6.03 -10.16 -3.05
N THR A 18 6.13 -10.26 -1.72
CA THR A 18 4.99 -10.02 -0.82
C THR A 18 4.46 -8.60 -0.96
N LEU A 19 5.34 -7.58 -0.93
CA LEU A 19 4.95 -6.18 -1.10
C LEU A 19 4.29 -5.93 -2.47
N MET A 20 4.82 -6.52 -3.54
CA MET A 20 4.21 -6.45 -4.88
C MET A 20 2.80 -7.08 -4.92
N HIS A 21 2.55 -8.18 -4.22
CA HIS A 21 1.18 -8.73 -4.12
C HIS A 21 0.25 -7.78 -3.37
N GLU A 22 0.74 -7.09 -2.33
CA GLU A 22 -0.05 -6.06 -1.63
C GLU A 22 -0.34 -4.86 -2.53
N HIS A 23 0.60 -4.47 -3.39
CA HIS A 23 0.39 -3.45 -4.43
C HIS A 23 -0.77 -3.79 -5.37
N GLU A 24 -0.92 -5.05 -5.79
CA GLU A 24 -2.06 -5.46 -6.61
C GLU A 24 -3.42 -5.16 -5.94
N ILE A 25 -3.49 -5.37 -4.62
CA ILE A 25 -4.69 -5.09 -3.82
C ILE A 25 -4.90 -3.60 -3.64
N ILE A 26 -3.82 -2.83 -3.41
CA ILE A 26 -3.88 -1.38 -3.29
C ILE A 26 -4.36 -0.77 -4.61
N LEU A 27 -3.78 -1.16 -5.75
CA LEU A 27 -4.16 -0.73 -7.10
C LEU A 27 -5.64 -1.01 -7.38
N MET A 28 -6.15 -2.17 -6.95
CA MET A 28 -7.58 -2.50 -7.07
C MET A 28 -8.49 -1.50 -6.35
N VAL A 29 -8.10 -1.01 -5.16
CA VAL A 29 -8.87 0.02 -4.43
C VAL A 29 -8.66 1.40 -5.05
N LEU A 30 -7.48 1.70 -5.60
CA LEU A 30 -7.26 2.95 -6.34
C LEU A 30 -8.16 3.03 -7.59
N ASP A 31 -8.34 1.94 -8.32
CA ASP A 31 -9.28 1.88 -9.46
C ASP A 31 -10.72 2.15 -9.02
N ALA A 32 -11.13 1.58 -7.89
CA ALA A 32 -12.45 1.81 -7.30
C ALA A 32 -12.64 3.27 -6.85
N ALA A 33 -11.60 3.87 -6.27
CA ALA A 33 -11.59 5.27 -5.85
C ALA A 33 -11.63 6.22 -7.05
N GLU A 34 -10.92 5.90 -8.15
CA GLU A 34 -10.95 6.70 -9.37
C GLU A 34 -12.34 6.72 -10.01
N ARG A 35 -13.04 5.58 -10.03
CA ARG A 35 -14.45 5.52 -10.45
C ARG A 35 -15.34 6.39 -9.57
N GLU A 36 -15.11 6.40 -8.26
CA GLU A 36 -15.88 7.23 -7.34
C GLU A 36 -15.61 8.73 -7.55
N VAL A 37 -14.35 9.13 -7.79
CA VAL A 37 -13.98 10.51 -8.17
C VAL A 37 -14.70 10.94 -9.44
N ARG A 38 -14.75 10.10 -10.48
CA ARG A 38 -15.48 10.38 -11.73
C ARG A 38 -16.98 10.52 -11.47
N ARG A 39 -17.57 9.58 -10.71
CA ARG A 39 -19.00 9.61 -10.36
C ARG A 39 -19.38 10.88 -9.60
N ILE A 40 -18.60 11.29 -8.61
CA ILE A 40 -18.82 12.54 -7.86
C ILE A 40 -18.78 13.74 -8.80
N ARG A 41 -17.84 13.76 -9.76
CA ARG A 41 -17.76 14.84 -10.77
C ARG A 41 -18.99 14.91 -11.66
N GLU A 42 -19.54 13.76 -12.03
CA GLU A 42 -20.68 13.65 -12.96
C GLU A 42 -22.02 13.93 -12.27
N THR A 43 -22.25 13.38 -11.07
CA THR A 43 -23.54 13.47 -10.38
C THR A 43 -23.59 14.51 -9.28
N GLY A 44 -22.43 14.94 -8.76
CA GLY A 44 -22.34 15.79 -7.58
C GLY A 44 -22.72 15.10 -6.27
N GLU A 45 -23.08 13.81 -6.29
CA GLU A 45 -23.45 13.08 -5.08
C GLU A 45 -22.23 12.42 -4.45
N VAL A 46 -22.20 12.30 -3.12
CA VAL A 46 -21.10 11.69 -2.36
C VAL A 46 -21.62 10.45 -1.64
N ARG A 47 -21.02 9.28 -1.89
CA ARG A 47 -21.32 8.05 -1.15
C ARG A 47 -20.42 7.97 0.08
N VAL A 48 -20.89 8.54 1.18
CA VAL A 48 -20.09 8.74 2.40
C VAL A 48 -19.54 7.42 2.91
N GLU A 49 -20.38 6.40 3.07
CA GLU A 49 -19.99 5.10 3.63
C GLU A 49 -18.93 4.40 2.77
N ARG A 50 -19.01 4.54 1.45
CA ARG A 50 -18.04 3.95 0.51
C ARG A 50 -16.70 4.66 0.61
N LEU A 51 -16.68 5.99 0.71
CA LEU A 51 -15.46 6.78 0.89
C LEU A 51 -14.83 6.55 2.27
N GLU A 52 -15.63 6.37 3.31
CA GLU A 52 -15.13 5.97 4.64
C GLU A 52 -14.41 4.63 4.58
N GLN A 53 -14.97 3.66 3.86
CA GLN A 53 -14.32 2.35 3.64
C GLN A 53 -13.00 2.47 2.87
N MET A 54 -12.95 3.33 1.83
CA MET A 54 -11.70 3.59 1.09
C MET A 54 -10.65 4.25 1.99
N VAL A 55 -11.03 5.25 2.79
CA VAL A 55 -10.13 5.91 3.75
C VAL A 55 -9.64 4.93 4.82
N ASP A 56 -10.51 4.06 5.33
CA ASP A 56 -10.13 3.00 6.27
C ASP A 56 -9.11 2.04 5.65
N PHE A 57 -9.33 1.63 4.40
CA PHE A 57 -8.38 0.79 3.65
C PHE A 57 -7.02 1.48 3.49
N PHE A 58 -6.99 2.74 3.03
CA PHE A 58 -5.73 3.45 2.81
C PHE A 58 -4.94 3.67 4.10
N ARG A 59 -5.62 3.98 5.21
CA ARG A 59 -4.96 4.19 6.51
C ARG A 59 -4.43 2.90 7.11
N ASN A 60 -5.16 1.80 7.01
CA ASN A 60 -4.81 0.59 7.75
C ASN A 60 -4.05 -0.42 6.90
N PHE A 61 -4.47 -0.65 5.65
CA PHE A 61 -3.79 -1.59 4.76
C PHE A 61 -2.60 -0.93 4.05
N ALA A 62 -2.82 0.14 3.29
CA ALA A 62 -1.74 0.76 2.52
C ALA A 62 -0.67 1.39 3.44
N ASP A 63 -1.07 2.11 4.49
CA ASP A 63 -0.11 2.80 5.36
C ASP A 63 0.37 1.93 6.54
N ARG A 64 -0.53 1.60 7.49
CA ARG A 64 -0.12 0.91 8.72
C ARG A 64 0.32 -0.55 8.54
N CYS A 65 0.01 -1.19 7.42
CA CYS A 65 0.49 -2.54 7.09
C CYS A 65 1.64 -2.47 6.09
N HIS A 66 1.33 -2.02 4.87
CA HIS A 66 2.29 -2.08 3.76
C HIS A 66 3.45 -1.09 3.93
N HIS A 67 3.21 0.22 4.01
CA HIS A 67 4.32 1.18 4.24
C HIS A 67 5.05 0.90 5.57
N ALA A 68 4.37 0.39 6.60
CA ALA A 68 5.02 0.04 7.86
C ALA A 68 6.07 -1.09 7.69
N LYS A 69 5.83 -2.07 6.81
CA LYS A 69 6.83 -3.10 6.45
C LYS A 69 8.01 -2.46 5.72
N GLU A 70 7.74 -1.47 4.88
CA GLU A 70 8.79 -0.79 4.13
C GLU A 70 9.65 0.11 5.02
N GLU A 71 9.03 1.08 5.67
CA GLU A 71 9.70 2.14 6.44
C GLU A 71 10.48 1.59 7.63
N ASN A 72 9.93 0.57 8.31
CA ASN A 72 10.47 0.05 9.56
C ASN A 72 11.35 -1.19 9.39
N LEU A 73 11.24 -1.90 8.26
CA LEU A 73 11.97 -3.16 8.07
C LEU A 73 12.79 -3.15 6.78
N LEU A 74 12.15 -3.05 5.60
CA LEU A 74 12.88 -3.14 4.32
C LEU A 74 13.87 -2.00 4.15
N PHE A 75 13.44 -0.76 4.30
CA PHE A 75 14.28 0.43 4.10
C PHE A 75 15.37 0.52 5.17
N VAL A 76 15.07 0.09 6.41
CA VAL A 76 16.09 -0.03 7.47
C VAL A 76 17.17 -1.02 7.06
N ARG A 77 16.78 -2.21 6.57
CA ARG A 77 17.75 -3.22 6.16
C ARG A 77 18.54 -2.80 4.91
N MET A 78 17.93 -2.09 3.97
CA MET A 78 18.63 -1.52 2.82
C MET A 78 19.64 -0.43 3.24
N GLU A 79 19.30 0.36 4.27
CA GLU A 79 20.22 1.33 4.87
C GLU A 79 21.41 0.66 5.54
N GLU A 80 21.19 -0.39 6.33
CA GLU A 80 22.25 -1.20 6.94
C GLU A 80 23.21 -1.80 5.89
N ARG A 81 22.71 -2.04 4.66
CA ARG A 81 23.51 -2.53 3.52
C ARG A 81 24.12 -1.42 2.66
N GLY A 82 23.93 -0.16 3.02
CA GLY A 82 24.64 0.99 2.45
C GLY A 82 23.82 1.90 1.54
N MET A 83 22.50 1.72 1.43
CA MET A 83 21.63 2.66 0.72
C MET A 83 21.22 3.82 1.63
N PRO A 84 21.51 5.09 1.30
CA PRO A 84 21.12 6.21 2.16
C PRO A 84 19.60 6.25 2.39
N ARG A 85 19.15 6.36 3.64
CA ARG A 85 17.72 6.44 3.97
C ARG A 85 17.09 7.76 3.55
N GLU A 86 17.74 8.89 3.84
CA GLU A 86 17.21 10.23 3.59
C GLU A 86 17.62 10.82 2.23
N ALA A 87 18.22 10.02 1.35
CA ALA A 87 18.62 10.46 0.01
C ALA A 87 18.39 9.36 -1.02
N GLY A 88 18.33 9.74 -2.30
CA GLY A 88 18.13 8.78 -3.38
C GLY A 88 16.75 8.10 -3.32
N PRO A 89 16.62 6.86 -3.83
CA PRO A 89 15.33 6.18 -3.96
C PRO A 89 14.51 6.06 -2.67
N ILE A 90 15.12 5.65 -1.55
CA ILE A 90 14.42 5.52 -0.25
C ILE A 90 13.90 6.88 0.21
N GLY A 91 14.71 7.93 0.12
CA GLY A 91 14.30 9.27 0.52
C GLY A 91 13.10 9.80 -0.28
N VAL A 92 13.01 9.45 -1.57
CA VAL A 92 11.84 9.78 -2.40
C VAL A 92 10.60 9.00 -1.94
N MET A 93 10.72 7.69 -1.63
CA MET A 93 9.56 6.90 -1.17
C MET A 93 9.02 7.43 0.16
N LEU A 94 9.90 7.68 1.13
CA LEU A 94 9.52 8.26 2.44
C LEU A 94 8.79 9.60 2.30
N TYR A 95 9.29 10.48 1.43
CA TYR A 95 8.65 11.75 1.15
C TYR A 95 7.25 11.58 0.56
N GLU A 96 7.08 10.62 -0.35
CA GLU A 96 5.78 10.36 -0.98
C GLU A 96 4.80 9.66 -0.06
N HIS A 97 5.25 8.80 0.85
CA HIS A 97 4.39 8.27 1.91
C HIS A 97 3.78 9.41 2.75
N ASP A 98 4.60 10.40 3.12
CA ASP A 98 4.13 11.58 3.87
C ASP A 98 3.14 12.43 3.07
N LEU A 99 3.39 12.65 1.78
CA LEU A 99 2.42 13.31 0.89
C LEU A 99 1.11 12.53 0.79
N GLY A 100 1.19 11.21 0.65
CA GLY A 100 0.04 10.31 0.60
C GLY A 100 -0.80 10.39 1.87
N ARG A 101 -0.15 10.30 3.04
CA ARG A 101 -0.79 10.51 4.35
C ARG A 101 -1.48 11.87 4.44
N GLY A 102 -0.87 12.93 3.89
CA GLY A 102 -1.45 14.26 3.79
C GLY A 102 -2.76 14.29 2.99
N HIS A 103 -2.79 13.68 1.80
CA HIS A 103 -3.99 13.61 0.98
C HIS A 103 -5.11 12.80 1.63
N VAL A 104 -4.80 11.62 2.19
CA VAL A 104 -5.79 10.78 2.89
C VAL A 104 -6.39 11.51 4.10
N ARG A 105 -5.57 12.27 4.84
CA ARG A 105 -6.07 13.14 5.93
C ARG A 105 -7.04 14.19 5.40
N ALA A 106 -6.69 14.91 4.34
CA ALA A 106 -7.55 15.94 3.76
C ALA A 106 -8.89 15.38 3.23
N VAL A 107 -8.87 14.19 2.62
CA VAL A 107 -10.10 13.47 2.22
C VAL A 107 -10.99 13.21 3.44
N ALA A 108 -10.42 12.64 4.50
CA ALA A 108 -11.16 12.30 5.71
C ALA A 108 -11.75 13.54 6.43
N GLU A 109 -11.03 14.67 6.44
CA GLU A 109 -11.49 15.92 7.03
C GLU A 109 -12.64 16.58 6.23
N ALA A 110 -12.62 16.43 4.91
CA ALA A 110 -13.64 16.98 4.03
C ALA A 110 -14.93 16.12 3.99
N LEU A 111 -14.79 14.80 4.18
CA LEU A 111 -15.85 13.81 4.00
C LEU A 111 -17.15 14.10 4.78
N PRO A 112 -17.14 14.50 6.07
CA PRO A 112 -18.37 14.76 6.83
C PRO A 112 -19.25 15.88 6.26
N ARG A 113 -18.66 16.81 5.49
CA ARG A 113 -19.37 17.95 4.89
C ARG A 113 -19.56 17.83 3.38
N ALA A 114 -18.88 16.89 2.73
CA ALA A 114 -18.87 16.77 1.27
C ALA A 114 -20.25 16.52 0.64
N GLY A 115 -21.21 15.98 1.40
CA GLY A 115 -22.59 15.83 0.96
C GLY A 115 -23.33 17.16 0.76
N SER A 116 -23.10 18.15 1.63
CA SER A 116 -23.87 19.41 1.67
C SER A 116 -23.06 20.66 1.29
N ASP A 117 -21.74 20.61 1.37
CA ASP A 117 -20.83 21.72 1.10
C ASP A 117 -20.04 21.48 -0.21
N PRO A 118 -20.31 22.27 -1.28
CA PRO A 118 -19.60 22.13 -2.56
C PRO A 118 -18.08 22.30 -2.46
N ALA A 119 -17.59 23.15 -1.55
CA ALA A 119 -16.16 23.35 -1.35
C ALA A 119 -15.51 22.13 -0.68
N ALA A 120 -16.19 21.54 0.31
CA ALA A 120 -15.74 20.29 0.92
C ALA A 120 -15.75 19.13 -0.09
N ARG A 121 -16.78 19.05 -0.94
CA ARG A 121 -16.87 18.06 -2.02
C ARG A 121 -15.72 18.18 -3.01
N GLU A 122 -15.40 19.39 -3.43
CA GLU A 122 -14.29 19.63 -4.36
C GLU A 122 -12.93 19.32 -3.70
N SER A 123 -12.73 19.71 -2.44
CA SER A 123 -11.52 19.38 -1.69
C SER A 123 -11.32 17.87 -1.57
N LEU A 124 -12.39 17.13 -1.23
CA LEU A 124 -12.38 15.67 -1.16
C LEU A 124 -12.00 15.06 -2.52
N ARG A 125 -12.69 15.48 -3.58
CA ARG A 125 -12.48 14.96 -4.93
C ARG A 125 -11.05 15.24 -5.43
N HIS A 126 -10.55 16.44 -5.19
CA HIS A 126 -9.20 16.84 -5.57
C HIS A 126 -8.15 16.00 -4.83
N ASN A 127 -8.21 15.94 -3.50
CA ASN A 127 -7.22 15.19 -2.71
C ASN A 127 -7.25 13.69 -3.00
N LEU A 128 -8.44 13.12 -3.22
CA LEU A 128 -8.54 11.71 -3.60
C LEU A 128 -7.91 11.45 -4.97
N ALA A 129 -8.10 12.34 -5.94
CA ALA A 129 -7.46 12.22 -7.25
C ALA A 129 -5.93 12.36 -7.18
N GLN A 130 -5.43 13.30 -6.36
CA GLN A 130 -4.00 13.47 -6.13
C GLN A 130 -3.37 12.24 -5.45
N TYR A 131 -4.05 11.67 -4.45
CA TYR A 131 -3.61 10.44 -3.80
C TYR A 131 -3.53 9.26 -4.78
N ILE A 132 -4.55 9.08 -5.63
CA ILE A 132 -4.58 8.00 -6.63
C ILE A 132 -3.40 8.12 -7.60
N GLN A 133 -3.16 9.31 -8.14
CA GLN A 133 -2.06 9.51 -9.08
C GLN A 133 -0.70 9.30 -8.40
N LEU A 134 -0.50 9.92 -7.23
CA LEU A 134 0.72 9.78 -6.44
C LEU A 134 1.02 8.31 -6.16
N LEU A 135 0.04 7.56 -5.65
CA LEU A 135 0.29 6.19 -5.22
C LEU A 135 0.52 5.23 -6.40
N ARG A 136 -0.10 5.47 -7.56
CA ARG A 136 0.22 4.69 -8.77
C ARG A 136 1.65 4.92 -9.25
N ASP A 137 2.08 6.19 -9.28
CA ASP A 137 3.45 6.53 -9.67
C ASP A 137 4.47 6.02 -8.65
N HIS A 138 4.11 6.06 -7.37
CA HIS A 138 4.87 5.51 -6.25
C HIS A 138 5.09 4.00 -6.41
N ILE A 139 4.01 3.22 -6.49
CA ILE A 139 4.02 1.76 -6.69
C ILE A 139 4.84 1.38 -7.93
N TYR A 140 4.68 2.11 -9.03
CA TYR A 140 5.47 1.86 -10.25
C TYR A 140 6.98 1.98 -9.99
N LYS A 141 7.40 3.02 -9.24
CA LYS A 141 8.82 3.20 -8.92
C LYS A 141 9.31 2.11 -7.97
N GLU A 142 8.49 1.66 -7.05
CA GLU A 142 8.88 0.57 -6.15
C GLU A 142 9.05 -0.73 -6.91
N ASP A 143 8.01 -1.17 -7.61
CA ASP A 143 7.99 -2.45 -8.35
C ASP A 143 9.08 -2.54 -9.41
N HIS A 144 9.37 -1.44 -10.11
CA HIS A 144 10.23 -1.47 -11.29
C HIS A 144 11.60 -0.83 -11.10
N ILE A 145 11.80 -0.07 -10.02
CA ILE A 145 13.06 0.64 -9.78
C ILE A 145 13.64 0.27 -8.42
N LEU A 146 12.90 0.46 -7.32
CA LEU A 146 13.43 0.24 -5.98
C LEU A 146 13.60 -1.24 -5.66
N TYR A 147 12.56 -2.06 -5.79
CA TYR A 147 12.55 -3.48 -5.42
C TYR A 147 13.47 -4.37 -6.27
N PRO A 148 13.80 -4.05 -7.54
CA PRO A 148 14.85 -4.74 -8.27
C PRO A 148 16.29 -4.43 -7.79
N MET A 149 16.53 -3.31 -7.11
CA MET A 149 17.87 -2.97 -6.58
C MET A 149 18.36 -3.92 -5.46
N PRO A 150 17.51 -4.38 -4.52
CA PRO A 150 17.82 -5.39 -3.51
C PRO A 150 18.49 -6.67 -3.98
N ASP A 151 18.27 -7.13 -5.22
CA ASP A 151 18.85 -8.40 -5.71
C ASP A 151 20.39 -8.38 -5.77
N GLY A 152 21.01 -7.20 -5.72
CA GLY A 152 22.47 -7.03 -5.54
C GLY A 152 22.90 -6.55 -4.14
N LEU A 153 21.96 -6.17 -3.27
CA LEU A 153 22.22 -5.48 -2.00
C LEU A 153 21.91 -6.34 -0.76
N LEU A 154 20.80 -7.09 -0.79
CA LEU A 154 20.34 -7.91 0.34
C LEU A 154 20.88 -9.34 0.23
N LEU A 155 21.48 -9.82 1.32
CA LEU A 155 21.92 -11.21 1.41
C LEU A 155 20.74 -12.16 1.65
N PRO A 156 20.87 -13.46 1.34
CA PRO A 156 19.81 -14.44 1.60
C PRO A 156 19.34 -14.50 3.07
N GLU A 157 20.21 -14.16 4.02
CA GLU A 157 19.88 -14.04 5.44
C GLU A 157 19.03 -12.81 5.76
N ASP A 158 19.22 -11.70 5.05
CA ASP A 158 18.38 -10.51 5.19
C ASP A 158 16.97 -10.79 4.68
N GLN A 159 16.88 -11.45 3.52
CA GLN A 159 15.60 -11.80 2.91
C GLN A 159 14.77 -12.69 3.85
N ARG A 160 15.38 -13.74 4.44
CA ARG A 160 14.71 -14.59 5.44
C ARG A 160 14.30 -13.82 6.68
N ALA A 161 15.16 -12.95 7.21
CA ALA A 161 14.85 -12.16 8.39
C ALA A 161 13.71 -11.16 8.13
N LEU A 162 13.63 -10.60 6.92
CA LEU A 162 12.55 -9.71 6.48
C LEU A 162 11.24 -10.47 6.32
N GLU A 163 11.25 -11.66 5.69
CA GLU A 163 10.08 -12.54 5.59
C GLU A 163 9.48 -12.81 6.98
N GLU A 164 10.30 -13.29 7.93
CA GLU A 164 9.86 -13.55 9.32
C GLU A 164 9.34 -12.29 10.03
N ALA A 165 9.95 -11.13 9.75
CA ALA A 165 9.51 -9.86 10.31
C ALA A 165 8.18 -9.37 9.72
N PHE A 166 7.95 -9.53 8.41
CA PHE A 166 6.70 -9.17 7.74
C PHE A 166 5.53 -9.99 8.29
N GLU A 167 5.74 -11.28 8.49
CA GLU A 167 4.71 -12.13 9.09
C GLU A 167 4.37 -11.72 10.54
N ARG A 168 5.35 -11.23 11.31
CA ARG A 168 5.05 -10.66 12.65
C ARG A 168 4.24 -9.39 12.55
N VAL A 169 4.56 -8.47 11.63
CA VAL A 169 3.75 -7.25 11.44
C VAL A 169 2.30 -7.62 11.15
N GLU A 170 2.06 -8.61 10.29
CA GLU A 170 0.71 -9.07 9.99
C GLU A 170 0.00 -9.66 11.22
N ARG A 171 0.68 -10.52 11.99
CA ARG A 171 0.08 -11.17 13.16
C ARG A 171 -0.14 -10.23 14.34
N GLU A 172 0.85 -9.38 14.64
CA GLU A 172 0.95 -8.63 15.90
C GLU A 172 0.43 -7.19 15.78
N GLU A 173 0.71 -6.50 14.68
CA GLU A 173 0.36 -5.09 14.50
C GLU A 173 -0.98 -4.91 13.77
N ILE A 174 -1.25 -5.78 12.79
CA ILE A 174 -2.47 -5.74 11.98
C ILE A 174 -3.57 -6.63 12.58
N GLY A 175 -3.17 -7.78 13.13
CA GLY A 175 -4.05 -8.72 13.80
C GLY A 175 -4.53 -9.84 12.88
N GLU A 176 -4.65 -11.04 13.45
CA GLU A 176 -5.08 -12.24 12.73
C GLU A 176 -6.45 -12.02 12.03
N GLY A 177 -6.54 -12.30 10.74
CA GLY A 177 -7.76 -12.14 9.94
C GLY A 177 -8.01 -10.72 9.39
N VAL A 178 -7.21 -9.72 9.77
CA VAL A 178 -7.39 -8.33 9.32
C VAL A 178 -6.84 -8.12 7.91
N HIS A 179 -5.78 -8.83 7.52
CA HIS A 179 -5.30 -8.87 6.14
C HIS A 179 -6.40 -9.40 5.19
N GLU A 180 -7.02 -10.53 5.52
CA GLU A 180 -8.12 -11.13 4.75
C GLU A 180 -9.40 -10.27 4.78
N LYS A 181 -9.64 -9.52 5.86
CA LYS A 181 -10.71 -8.51 5.91
C LYS A 181 -10.47 -7.45 4.85
N TYR A 182 -9.25 -6.91 4.72
CA TYR A 182 -8.94 -5.87 3.74
C TYR A 182 -8.92 -6.38 2.30
N HIS A 183 -8.47 -7.61 2.05
CA HIS A 183 -8.64 -8.25 0.73
C HIS A 183 -10.12 -8.35 0.33
N ARG A 184 -10.98 -8.82 1.25
CA ARG A 184 -12.43 -8.88 0.99
C ARG A 184 -13.04 -7.50 0.78
N LEU A 185 -12.55 -6.49 1.50
CA LEU A 185 -12.99 -5.11 1.32
C LEU A 185 -12.58 -4.59 -0.06
N ALA A 186 -11.32 -4.82 -0.47
CA ALA A 186 -10.82 -4.41 -1.77
C ALA A 186 -11.64 -5.00 -2.92
N HIS A 187 -11.90 -6.31 -2.90
CA HIS A 187 -12.74 -6.97 -3.89
C HIS A 187 -14.17 -6.43 -3.93
N ARG A 188 -14.76 -6.12 -2.76
CA ARG A 188 -16.10 -5.53 -2.71
C ARG A 188 -16.11 -4.13 -3.29
N LEU A 189 -15.14 -3.29 -2.91
CA LEU A 189 -15.01 -1.93 -3.44
C LEU A 189 -14.80 -1.96 -4.95
N ALA A 190 -14.01 -2.89 -5.47
CA ALA A 190 -13.70 -3.01 -6.89
C ALA A 190 -14.81 -3.67 -7.73
N GLY A 191 -15.66 -4.50 -7.14
CA GLY A 191 -16.79 -5.13 -7.83
C GLY A 191 -18.02 -4.22 -8.03
N GLU A 192 -18.06 -3.08 -7.34
CA GLU A 192 -19.06 -2.01 -7.49
C GLU A 192 -18.65 -0.95 -8.53
#